data_AF-A0A1I4JFN0-F1
#
_entry.id   AF-A0A1I4JFN0-F1
#
_cell.length_a   1.000
_cell.length_b   1.000
_cell.length_c   1.000
_cell.angle_alpha   90.00
_cell.angle_beta   90.00
_cell.angle_gamma   90.00
#
_symmetry.space_group_name_H-M   'P 1'
#
loop_
_entity.id
_entity.type
_entity.pdbx_description
1 polymer ?
#
loop_
_entity_poly.entity_id
_entity_poly.type
_entity_poly.pdbx_seq_one_letter_code
_entity_poly.pdbx_strand_id
1 'polypeptide(L)' 'GAIVVCGGYTAARAEALLQTGLADAVAFGRPYIANPDLVRRFAQGAPLAEADQATFYGGGAEGYTDYPAWAG' A
#
# COMPACT_ATOMS: atom_id res chain seq x y z
N GLY A 1 -18.01 -7.12 15.37
CA GLY A 1 -17.73 -5.97 14.50
C GLY A 1 -16.46 -6.26 13.71
N ALA A 2 -16.19 -5.54 12.63
CA ALA A 2 -15.00 -5.78 11.81
C ALA A 2 -13.72 -5.23 12.46
N ILE A 3 -12.61 -5.96 12.32
CA ILE A 3 -11.27 -5.60 12.76
C ILE A 3 -10.42 -5.24 11.54
N VAL A 4 -9.90 -4.01 11.53
CA VAL A 4 -8.95 -3.54 10.52
C VAL A 4 -7.61 -3.27 11.19
N VAL A 5 -6.54 -3.90 10.70
CA VAL A 5 -5.19 -3.69 11.22
C VAL A 5 -4.33 -2.88 10.24
N CYS A 6 -3.33 -2.16 10.76
CA CYS A 6 -2.34 -1.46 9.97
C CYS A 6 -0.97 -1.52 10.66
N GLY A 7 0.11 -1.26 9.92
CA GLY A 7 1.46 -1.19 10.50
C GLY A 7 2.51 -2.04 9.78
N GLY A 8 2.96 -1.59 8.61
CA GLY A 8 4.12 -2.20 7.93
C GLY A 8 3.87 -3.60 7.35
N TYR A 9 2.62 -3.91 7.02
CA TYR A 9 2.29 -5.16 6.32
C TYR A 9 2.81 -5.16 4.88
N THR A 10 3.21 -6.35 4.43
CA THR A 10 3.35 -6.69 3.01
C THR A 10 2.11 -7.45 2.56
N ALA A 11 1.89 -7.63 1.25
CA ALA A 11 0.79 -8.46 0.74
C ALA A 11 0.79 -9.86 1.36
N ALA A 12 1.96 -10.52 1.38
CA ALA A 12 2.10 -11.86 1.96
C ALA A 12 1.78 -11.91 3.46
N ARG A 13 2.23 -10.91 4.24
CA ARG A 13 1.93 -10.83 5.68
C ARG A 13 0.46 -10.52 5.94
N ALA A 14 -0.15 -9.68 5.10
CA ALA A 14 -1.57 -9.37 5.19
C ALA A 14 -2.41 -10.63 4.89
N GLU A 15 -2.12 -11.33 3.79
CA GLU A 15 -2.79 -12.57 3.43
C GLU A 15 -2.67 -13.62 4.54
N ALA A 16 -1.46 -13.84 5.05
CA ALA A 16 -1.23 -14.78 6.14
C ALA A 16 -2.06 -14.43 7.39
N LEU A 17 -2.18 -13.15 7.75
CA LEU A 17 -2.99 -12.71 8.89
C LEU A 17 -4.49 -12.90 8.64
N LEU A 18 -4.99 -12.56 7.45
CA LEU A 18 -6.40 -12.73 7.10
C LEU A 18 -6.79 -14.22 7.17
N GLN A 19 -5.92 -15.12 6.73
CA GLN A 19 -6.14 -16.57 6.83
C GLN A 19 -6.24 -17.10 8.27
N THR A 20 -5.69 -16.39 9.26
CA THR A 20 -5.86 -16.76 10.68
C THR A 20 -7.21 -16.33 11.27
N GLY A 21 -7.96 -15.46 10.59
CA GLY A 21 -9.19 -14.87 11.13
C GLY A 21 -8.98 -13.83 12.25
N LEU A 22 -7.73 -13.42 12.51
CA LEU A 22 -7.41 -12.40 13.52
C LEU A 22 -7.74 -10.96 13.07
N ALA A 23 -7.91 -10.74 11.76
CA ALA A 23 -8.34 -9.47 11.19
C ALA A 23 -9.27 -9.72 9.99
N ASP A 24 -10.18 -8.78 9.75
CA ASP A 24 -11.11 -8.81 8.61
C ASP A 24 -10.56 -8.02 7.40
N ALA A 25 -9.67 -7.05 7.64
CA ALA A 25 -8.98 -6.30 6.60
C ALA A 25 -7.61 -5.76 7.06
N VAL A 26 -6.74 -5.43 6.11
CA VAL A 26 -5.45 -4.79 6.35
C VAL A 26 -5.37 -3.46 5.59
N ALA A 27 -5.02 -2.40 6.30
CA ALA A 27 -4.79 -1.08 5.71
C ALA A 27 -3.30 -0.83 5.43
N PHE A 28 -3.03 -0.19 4.30
CA PHE A 28 -1.69 0.15 3.83
C PHE A 28 -1.57 1.67 3.67
N GLY A 29 -0.57 2.27 4.33
CA GLY A 29 -0.27 3.70 4.23
C GLY A 29 0.81 3.99 3.20
N ARG A 30 2.08 3.93 3.64
CA ARG A 30 3.28 4.19 2.79
C ARG A 30 3.27 3.51 1.42
N PRO A 31 2.88 2.22 1.28
CA PRO A 31 2.79 1.60 -0.05
C PRO A 31 1.78 2.29 -0.96
N TYR A 32 0.67 2.79 -0.42
CA TYR A 32 -0.35 3.49 -1.22
C TYR A 32 0.08 4.89 -1.65
N ILE A 33 0.96 5.56 -0.90
CA ILE A 33 1.49 6.89 -1.27
C ILE A 33 2.17 6.81 -2.64
N ALA A 34 3.07 5.85 -2.85
CA ALA A 34 3.85 5.72 -4.09
C ALA A 34 3.21 4.84 -5.17
N ASN A 35 2.12 4.14 -4.85
CA ASN A 35 1.51 3.16 -5.74
C ASN A 35 0.00 3.42 -5.78
N PRO A 36 -0.48 4.36 -6.62
CA PRO A 36 -1.91 4.65 -6.70
C PRO A 36 -2.74 3.41 -7.13
N ASP A 37 -2.09 2.44 -7.77
CA ASP A 37 -2.64 1.17 -8.23
C ASP A 37 -2.23 -0.03 -7.36
N LEU A 38 -1.90 0.18 -6.08
CA LEU A 38 -1.36 -0.83 -5.15
C LEU A 38 -2.11 -2.17 -5.18
N VAL A 39 -3.45 -2.13 -5.19
CA VAL A 39 -4.29 -3.34 -5.21
C VAL A 39 -4.02 -4.19 -6.46
N ARG A 40 -3.92 -3.54 -7.63
CA ARG A 40 -3.59 -4.23 -8.88
C ARG A 40 -2.19 -4.83 -8.81
N ARG A 41 -1.21 -4.08 -8.27
CA ARG A 41 0.15 -4.58 -8.11
C ARG A 41 0.21 -5.81 -7.21
N PHE A 42 -0.50 -5.80 -6.08
CA PHE A 42 -0.62 -6.98 -5.21
C PHE A 42 -1.25 -8.18 -5.93
N ALA A 43 -2.36 -7.96 -6.64
CA ALA A 43 -3.03 -9.03 -7.39
C ALA A 43 -2.15 -9.65 -8.48
N GLN A 44 -1.26 -8.85 -9.09
CA GLN A 44 -0.39 -9.27 -10.20
C GLN A 44 1.03 -9.66 -9.75
N GLY A 45 1.35 -9.53 -8.46
CA GLY A 45 2.73 -9.70 -7.97
C GLY A 45 3.71 -8.69 -8.55
N ALA A 46 3.24 -7.51 -8.94
CA ALA A 46 4.03 -6.48 -9.59
C ALA A 46 4.96 -5.75 -8.60
N PRO A 47 6.09 -5.19 -9.06
CA PRO A 47 6.98 -4.43 -8.21
C PRO A 47 6.32 -3.15 -7.67
N LEU A 48 6.60 -2.82 -6.42
CA LEU A 48 6.15 -1.57 -5.80
C LEU A 48 7.21 -0.47 -5.95
N ALA A 49 6.77 0.74 -6.21
CA ALA A 49 7.59 1.93 -6.05
C ALA A 49 7.78 2.25 -4.56
N GLU A 50 8.96 2.75 -4.22
CA GLU A 50 9.25 3.28 -2.88
C GLU A 50 8.78 4.73 -2.77
N ALA A 51 8.13 5.06 -1.66
CA ALA A 51 7.68 6.41 -1.39
C ALA A 51 8.82 7.27 -0.84
N ASP A 52 8.91 8.50 -1.32
CA ASP A 52 9.86 9.48 -0.81
C ASP A 52 9.32 10.09 0.48
N GLN A 53 9.99 9.84 1.60
CA GLN A 53 9.55 10.34 2.90
C GLN A 53 9.71 11.86 3.03
N ALA A 54 10.59 12.48 2.24
CA ALA A 54 10.80 13.93 2.26
C ALA A 54 9.56 14.69 1.79
N THR A 55 8.69 14.06 0.99
CA THR A 55 7.51 14.68 0.38
C THR A 55 6.19 14.34 1.09
N PHE A 56 6.23 13.63 2.22
CA PHE A 56 4.99 13.16 2.89
C PHE A 56 4.11 14.28 3.45
N TYR A 57 4.69 15.42 3.82
CA TYR A 57 3.98 16.49 4.51
C TYR A 57 4.21 17.84 3.83
N GLY A 58 3.12 18.49 3.39
CA GLY A 58 3.18 19.75 2.65
C GLY A 58 3.57 19.55 1.18
N GLY A 59 4.12 20.59 0.55
CA GLY A 59 4.58 20.51 -0.85
C GLY A 59 3.50 20.78 -1.89
N GLY A 60 3.65 20.16 -3.07
CA GLY A 60 2.81 20.33 -4.24
C GLY A 60 2.48 19.00 -4.91
N ALA A 61 2.58 18.93 -6.24
CA ALA A 61 2.29 17.69 -6.97
C ALA A 61 3.35 16.59 -6.76
N GLU A 62 4.60 17.00 -6.51
CA GLU A 62 5.75 16.12 -6.33
C GLU A 62 5.61 15.20 -5.11
N GLY A 63 5.66 13.89 -5.33
CA GLY A 63 5.50 12.88 -4.30
C GLY A 63 4.07 12.79 -3.75
N TYR A 64 3.08 13.33 -4.47
CA TYR A 64 1.66 13.30 -4.08
C TYR A 64 0.77 12.76 -5.20
N THR A 65 0.76 13.42 -6.36
CA THR A 65 -0.10 13.04 -7.50
C THR A 65 0.66 12.57 -8.74
N ASP A 66 1.99 12.63 -8.70
CA ASP A 66 2.87 12.33 -9.83
C ASP A 66 3.48 10.92 -9.82
N TYR A 67 3.18 10.11 -8.80
CA TYR A 67 3.51 8.69 -8.81
C TYR A 67 2.79 7.95 -9.95
N PRO A 68 3.52 7.28 -10.86
CA PRO A 68 2.90 6.63 -12.00
C PRO A 68 2.23 5.31 -11.60
N ALA A 69 1.09 5.01 -12.24
CA ALA A 69 0.53 3.66 -12.23
C ALA A 69 1.47 2.70 -12.96
N TRP A 70 1.47 1.43 -12.57
CA TRP A 70 2.27 0.41 -13.24
C TRP A 70 1.69 0.09 -14.62
N ALA A 71 2.53 0.23 -15.66
CA ALA A 71 2.09 0.05 -17.05
C ALA A 71 2.01 -1.42 -17.49
N GLY A 72 2.62 -2.35 -16.75
CA GLY A 72 2.77 -3.75 -17.14
C GLY A 72 3.98 -3.96 -18.03
#